data_AF-A0A2Z4FIM0-F1
#
_entry.id   AF-A0A2Z4FIM0-F1
#
_cell.length_a   1.000
_cell.length_b   1.000
_cell.length_c   1.000
_cell.angle_alpha   90.00
_cell.angle_beta   90.00
_cell.angle_gamma   90.00
#
_symmetry.space_group_name_H-M   'P 1'
#
loop_
_entity.id
_entity.type
_entity.pdbx_description
1 polymer ?
#
loop_
_entity_poly.entity_id
_entity_poly.type
_entity_poly.pdbx_seq_one_letter_code
_entity_poly.pdbx_strand_id
1 'polypeptide(L)'
;MLGVLISVLVAAGCADDSNSKTRSDAGQDAHSLQDVTSEEDSISDEDAAERDAAGQDAADGESQVPDTSGAVIDGCQIFPADNPWNQDISSLPLHPRGAQILAEMNPTKTLHPDWGDWSTNHYGIPWVSGTGAPAAPITWTASWGPSESDPKPCAGGDFCYPIPPDAPIEGGPDADSNADRHVLFLDTAGAPNNCTLYELYMAQNYADGHWTAGNGAIFDLGSNALRPAGWTSADAAGLPILPGLVRVEEVLAGEIKHAMRFTVRRSAKAYIPPATHAAGRDGTDLPPMGLRVRLRADYPVESATPHAQVILRAMQTYGLILADNGSDWFITGDSDDRWEPLMDDVIGGLRQVRGSDFEVVDTGEAVPQ
;
A
#
# COMPACT_ATOMS: atom_id res chain seq x y z
N MET A 1 -11.72 3.39 -35.43
CA MET A 1 -10.71 2.61 -34.69
C MET A 1 -9.43 3.41 -34.67
N LEU A 2 -9.28 4.29 -33.69
CA LEU A 2 -8.05 5.07 -33.49
C LEU A 2 -7.44 4.53 -32.20
N GLY A 3 -6.37 3.75 -32.33
CA GLY A 3 -5.60 3.25 -31.20
C GLY A 3 -4.82 4.41 -30.58
N VAL A 4 -5.03 4.65 -29.30
CA VAL A 4 -4.24 5.57 -28.49
C VAL A 4 -3.05 4.76 -27.96
N LEU A 5 -1.84 5.06 -28.47
CA LEU A 5 -0.60 4.59 -27.86
C LEU A 5 -0.43 5.33 -26.52
N ILE A 6 -0.60 4.61 -25.41
CA ILE A 6 -0.17 5.07 -24.09
C ILE A 6 1.34 4.82 -24.01
N SER A 7 2.12 5.89 -23.90
CA SER A 7 3.56 5.81 -23.68
C SER A 7 3.80 5.60 -22.18
N VAL A 8 4.27 4.41 -21.81
CA VAL A 8 4.79 4.12 -20.48
C VAL A 8 6.11 4.88 -20.31
N LEU A 9 6.15 5.81 -19.35
CA LEU A 9 7.34 6.57 -19.03
C LEU A 9 8.14 5.80 -17.97
N VAL A 10 9.35 5.37 -18.35
CA VAL A 10 10.32 4.68 -17.49
C VAL A 10 10.63 5.55 -16.26
N ALA A 11 10.38 5.04 -15.06
CA ALA A 11 10.94 5.58 -13.84
C ALA A 11 12.46 5.36 -13.87
N ALA A 12 13.22 6.46 -13.83
CA ALA A 12 14.67 6.42 -13.84
C ALA A 12 15.17 5.95 -12.46
N GLY A 13 15.54 4.67 -12.37
CA GLY A 13 16.33 4.16 -11.25
C GLY A 13 17.65 4.93 -11.14
N CYS A 14 17.92 5.47 -9.95
CA CYS A 14 19.20 6.06 -9.61
C CYS A 14 20.26 4.95 -9.54
N ALA A 15 21.19 4.93 -10.49
CA ALA A 15 22.37 4.07 -10.47
C ALA A 15 23.62 4.95 -10.35
N ASP A 16 24.36 4.80 -9.25
CA ASP A 16 25.76 5.22 -9.18
C ASP A 16 26.65 3.97 -9.04
N ASP A 17 27.46 3.77 -10.08
CA ASP A 17 28.50 2.75 -10.19
C ASP A 17 29.68 3.04 -9.26
N SER A 18 30.09 2.07 -8.42
CA SER A 18 31.52 1.86 -8.18
C SER A 18 31.86 0.43 -7.76
N ASN A 19 32.77 -0.15 -8.53
CA ASN A 19 33.26 -1.52 -8.47
C ASN A 19 34.58 -1.57 -7.68
N SER A 20 34.71 -2.43 -6.67
CA SER A 20 36.02 -3.02 -6.35
C SER A 20 35.91 -4.40 -5.67
N LYS A 21 36.74 -5.31 -6.17
CA LYS A 21 36.90 -6.73 -5.83
C LYS A 21 37.59 -6.94 -4.47
N THR A 22 37.24 -7.97 -3.71
CA THR A 22 37.99 -9.26 -3.58
C THR A 22 37.68 -10.03 -2.26
N ARG A 23 37.28 -11.30 -2.45
CA ARG A 23 37.67 -12.56 -1.78
C ARG A 23 37.66 -12.76 -0.24
N SER A 24 37.02 -13.89 0.09
CA SER A 24 37.46 -15.06 0.88
C SER A 24 37.18 -15.15 2.38
N ASP A 25 36.21 -16.02 2.71
CA ASP A 25 36.38 -17.37 3.30
C ASP A 25 36.26 -17.58 4.83
N ALA A 26 35.49 -18.64 5.12
CA ALA A 26 35.53 -19.62 6.22
C ALA A 26 35.12 -19.29 7.68
N GLY A 27 34.36 -20.26 8.24
CA GLY A 27 34.30 -20.64 9.67
C GLY A 27 32.96 -20.33 10.34
N GLN A 28 31.94 -21.20 10.33
CA GLN A 28 31.79 -22.40 11.20
C GLN A 28 32.30 -22.19 12.63
N ASP A 29 31.38 -22.10 13.60
CA ASP A 29 31.28 -23.12 14.65
C ASP A 29 30.00 -22.99 15.49
N ALA A 30 29.54 -24.17 15.91
CA ALA A 30 28.30 -24.47 16.59
C ALA A 30 28.39 -24.31 18.12
N HIS A 31 27.21 -24.29 18.76
CA HIS A 31 26.81 -24.80 20.09
C HIS A 31 25.65 -23.92 20.58
N SER A 32 24.61 -24.34 21.29
CA SER A 32 24.06 -25.60 21.81
C SER A 32 22.97 -25.15 22.82
N LEU A 33 22.03 -26.05 23.16
CA LEU A 33 21.08 -25.99 24.30
C LEU A 33 19.78 -25.21 23.98
N GLN A 34 18.67 -25.87 23.66
CA GLN A 34 17.76 -26.62 24.56
C GLN A 34 17.37 -25.82 25.80
N ASP A 35 16.12 -25.36 25.85
CA ASP A 35 15.30 -25.63 27.03
C ASP A 35 13.82 -25.74 26.63
N VAL A 36 13.19 -26.78 27.16
CA VAL A 36 11.80 -27.19 26.93
C VAL A 36 11.12 -27.06 28.29
N THR A 37 10.08 -26.23 28.40
CA THR A 37 9.11 -26.35 29.50
C THR A 37 7.70 -26.10 28.97
N SER A 38 6.88 -27.15 29.03
CA SER A 38 5.43 -27.09 28.87
C SER A 38 4.82 -28.18 29.74
N GLU A 39 4.08 -27.77 30.78
CA GLU A 39 3.05 -28.53 31.49
C GLU A 39 2.00 -27.46 31.87
N GLU A 40 0.82 -27.44 31.24
CA GLU A 40 -0.40 -28.17 31.63
C GLU A 40 -0.89 -27.83 33.04
N ASP A 41 -2.06 -27.17 33.15
CA ASP A 41 -3.26 -27.77 33.78
C ASP A 41 -4.46 -26.81 33.85
N SER A 42 -5.46 -27.09 33.00
CA SER A 42 -6.82 -27.58 33.30
C SER A 42 -7.66 -27.09 34.53
N ILE A 43 -9.00 -27.09 34.30
CA ILE A 43 -10.13 -27.30 35.25
C ILE A 43 -10.61 -26.04 36.04
N SER A 44 -11.90 -25.69 36.21
CA SER A 44 -13.22 -26.16 35.73
C SER A 44 -14.32 -25.25 36.33
N ASP A 45 -15.51 -25.29 35.72
CA ASP A 45 -16.88 -25.31 36.27
C ASP A 45 -17.37 -24.17 37.19
N GLU A 46 -18.36 -23.40 36.73
CA GLU A 46 -19.82 -23.51 37.00
C GLU A 46 -20.24 -22.99 38.38
N ASP A 47 -21.11 -21.96 38.40
CA ASP A 47 -22.34 -22.05 39.19
C ASP A 47 -23.38 -21.00 38.76
N ALA A 48 -24.63 -21.47 38.71
CA ALA A 48 -25.83 -20.77 38.29
C ALA A 48 -26.49 -20.00 39.45
N ALA A 49 -27.29 -18.97 39.13
CA ALA A 49 -28.72 -18.91 39.49
C ALA A 49 -29.34 -17.51 39.27
N GLU A 50 -30.52 -17.57 38.66
CA GLU A 50 -31.53 -16.53 38.40
C GLU A 50 -31.93 -15.67 39.61
N ARG A 51 -32.38 -14.41 39.34
CA ARG A 51 -33.66 -13.85 39.85
C ARG A 51 -34.19 -12.71 38.96
N ASP A 52 -35.47 -12.82 38.61
CA ASP A 52 -36.34 -11.82 37.98
C ASP A 52 -36.53 -10.53 38.80
N ALA A 53 -36.64 -9.38 38.12
CA ALA A 53 -37.59 -8.32 38.44
C ALA A 53 -37.73 -7.31 37.28
N ALA A 54 -38.96 -7.11 36.82
CA ALA A 54 -39.34 -6.09 35.85
C ALA A 54 -39.21 -4.66 36.43
N GLY A 55 -38.71 -3.74 35.62
CA GLY A 55 -38.68 -2.31 35.90
C GLY A 55 -38.35 -1.52 34.63
N GLN A 56 -39.21 -0.56 34.30
CA GLN A 56 -39.14 0.34 33.16
C GLN A 56 -37.82 1.12 33.12
N ASP A 57 -37.24 1.32 31.93
CA ASP A 57 -36.60 2.57 31.50
C ASP A 57 -36.22 2.47 30.01
N ALA A 58 -36.71 3.42 29.22
CA ALA A 58 -35.89 4.44 28.55
C ALA A 58 -35.36 3.95 27.19
N ALA A 59 -35.84 4.63 26.15
CA ALA A 59 -35.29 4.52 24.82
C ALA A 59 -33.87 5.09 24.83
N ASP A 60 -32.90 4.22 25.07
CA ASP A 60 -31.50 4.51 24.79
C ASP A 60 -31.30 4.32 23.28
N GLY A 61 -31.28 5.45 22.58
CA GLY A 61 -30.62 5.51 21.29
C GLY A 61 -29.17 5.11 21.52
N GLU A 62 -28.80 3.91 21.08
CA GLU A 62 -27.42 3.56 20.83
C GLU A 62 -26.88 4.61 19.86
N SER A 63 -26.18 5.58 20.43
CA SER A 63 -25.22 6.39 19.71
C SER A 63 -24.23 5.40 19.12
N GLN A 64 -24.43 5.06 17.85
CA GLN A 64 -23.50 4.28 17.07
C GLN A 64 -22.14 4.96 17.20
N VAL A 65 -21.25 4.36 17.98
CA VAL A 65 -19.82 4.67 17.90
C VAL A 65 -19.47 4.41 16.44
N PRO A 66 -18.88 5.37 15.70
CA PRO A 66 -18.46 5.12 14.33
C PRO A 66 -17.62 3.85 14.34
N ASP A 67 -17.94 2.92 13.44
CA ASP A 67 -17.19 1.70 13.25
C ASP A 67 -15.76 2.07 12.82
N THR A 68 -14.86 2.17 13.80
CA THR A 68 -13.45 2.52 13.61
C THR A 68 -12.64 1.36 13.04
N SER A 69 -13.27 0.30 12.53
CA SER A 69 -12.53 -0.77 11.85
C SER A 69 -11.96 -0.20 10.54
N GLY A 70 -10.63 -0.22 10.40
CA GLY A 70 -9.97 0.07 9.12
C GLY A 70 -10.38 -0.93 8.03
N ALA A 71 -9.80 -0.81 6.84
CA ALA A 71 -10.14 -1.69 5.71
C ALA A 71 -9.99 -3.19 6.06
N VAL A 72 -10.89 -4.02 5.52
CA VAL A 72 -10.84 -5.48 5.64
C VAL A 72 -10.79 -6.09 4.25
N ILE A 73 -9.80 -6.94 3.99
CA ILE A 73 -9.64 -7.66 2.72
C ILE A 73 -9.59 -9.15 3.02
N ASP A 74 -10.49 -9.94 2.43
CA ASP A 74 -10.55 -11.40 2.60
C ASP A 74 -10.46 -11.88 4.06
N GLY A 75 -11.10 -11.14 4.96
CA GLY A 75 -11.13 -11.44 6.40
C GLY A 75 -9.93 -10.93 7.19
N CYS A 76 -8.94 -10.31 6.55
CA CYS A 76 -7.81 -9.65 7.19
C CYS A 76 -8.11 -8.19 7.49
N GLN A 77 -7.92 -7.78 8.75
CA GLN A 77 -7.82 -6.38 9.11
C GLN A 77 -6.54 -5.80 8.52
N ILE A 78 -6.67 -4.76 7.70
CA ILE A 78 -5.53 -4.08 7.06
C ILE A 78 -5.10 -2.93 7.95
N PHE A 79 -4.07 -3.19 8.74
CA PHE A 79 -3.54 -2.31 9.77
C PHE A 79 -4.50 -1.98 10.92
N PRO A 80 -3.96 -1.63 12.10
CA PRO A 80 -4.74 -1.05 13.18
C PRO A 80 -5.55 0.18 12.77
N ALA A 81 -6.62 0.47 13.51
CA ALA A 81 -7.48 1.64 13.28
C ALA A 81 -6.73 2.98 13.41
N ASP A 82 -5.70 3.03 14.26
CA ASP A 82 -4.85 4.20 14.47
C ASP A 82 -3.66 4.27 13.49
N ASN A 83 -3.57 3.34 12.54
CA ASN A 83 -2.58 3.40 11.48
C ASN A 83 -2.84 4.59 10.54
N PRO A 84 -1.81 5.29 10.03
CA PRO A 84 -2.00 6.40 9.10
C PRO A 84 -2.80 6.06 7.83
N TRP A 85 -2.85 4.80 7.39
CA TRP A 85 -3.73 4.38 6.30
C TRP A 85 -5.21 4.49 6.67
N ASN A 86 -5.59 4.19 7.92
CA ASN A 86 -6.99 4.16 8.39
C ASN A 86 -7.39 5.42 9.16
N GLN A 87 -6.48 6.36 9.37
CA GLN A 87 -6.73 7.57 10.14
C GLN A 87 -7.63 8.56 9.38
N ASP A 88 -8.72 9.01 10.01
CA ASP A 88 -9.48 10.18 9.57
C ASP A 88 -8.63 11.45 9.76
N ILE A 89 -8.35 12.12 8.64
CA ILE A 89 -7.56 13.34 8.57
C ILE A 89 -8.39 14.59 8.25
N SER A 90 -9.72 14.49 8.15
CA SER A 90 -10.60 15.57 7.73
C SER A 90 -10.50 16.82 8.62
N SER A 91 -10.16 16.62 9.90
CA SER A 91 -10.03 17.68 10.90
C SER A 91 -8.58 18.08 11.23
N LEU A 92 -7.59 17.40 10.65
CA LEU A 92 -6.17 17.71 10.92
C LEU A 92 -5.80 19.12 10.43
N PRO A 93 -4.84 19.79 11.10
CA PRO A 93 -4.38 21.11 10.69
C PRO A 93 -3.73 21.07 9.29
N LEU A 94 -3.83 22.19 8.57
CA LEU A 94 -3.15 22.34 7.29
C LEU A 94 -1.65 22.58 7.51
N HIS A 95 -0.84 22.03 6.63
CA HIS A 95 0.60 22.23 6.66
C HIS A 95 0.92 23.72 6.41
N PRO A 96 1.76 24.38 7.24
CA PRO A 96 2.04 25.82 7.12
C PRO A 96 2.60 26.25 5.75
N ARG A 97 3.30 25.34 5.07
CA ARG A 97 3.84 25.53 3.71
C ARG A 97 3.02 24.84 2.62
N GLY A 98 1.82 24.37 2.93
CA GLY A 98 1.02 23.53 2.05
C GLY A 98 0.78 24.13 0.67
N ALA A 99 0.47 25.43 0.59
CA ALA A 99 0.27 26.12 -0.69
C ALA A 99 1.54 26.17 -1.56
N GLN A 100 2.73 26.22 -0.95
CA GLN A 100 4.01 26.23 -1.67
C GLN A 100 4.33 24.83 -2.20
N ILE A 101 4.14 23.80 -1.37
CA ILE A 101 4.35 22.41 -1.73
C ILE A 101 3.37 22.00 -2.86
N LEU A 102 2.08 22.35 -2.74
CA LEU A 102 1.07 22.03 -3.73
C LEU A 102 1.37 22.67 -5.10
N ALA A 103 2.02 23.84 -5.13
CA ALA A 103 2.43 24.48 -6.37
C ALA A 103 3.48 23.66 -7.15
N GLU A 104 4.29 22.86 -6.46
CA GLU A 104 5.27 21.95 -7.06
C GLU A 104 4.66 20.62 -7.56
N MET A 105 3.38 20.38 -7.22
CA MET A 105 2.64 19.16 -7.58
C MET A 105 1.77 19.33 -8.82
N ASN A 106 1.98 20.36 -9.66
CA ASN A 106 1.17 20.60 -10.86
C ASN A 106 -0.34 20.71 -10.56
N PRO A 107 -0.77 21.75 -9.83
CA PRO A 107 -2.12 21.81 -9.25
C PRO A 107 -3.24 21.96 -10.30
N THR A 108 -2.94 22.30 -11.55
CA THR A 108 -3.98 22.43 -12.58
C THR A 108 -4.34 21.11 -13.24
N LYS A 109 -3.49 20.09 -13.07
CA LYS A 109 -3.69 18.76 -13.62
C LYS A 109 -4.82 18.05 -12.89
N THR A 110 -5.55 17.21 -13.63
CA THR A 110 -6.67 16.44 -13.08
C THR A 110 -6.19 15.13 -12.52
N LEU A 111 -6.96 14.54 -11.60
CA LEU A 111 -6.74 13.16 -11.21
C LEU A 111 -6.82 12.24 -12.43
N HIS A 112 -5.99 11.20 -12.42
CA HIS A 112 -6.01 10.12 -13.38
C HIS A 112 -6.18 8.79 -12.63
N PRO A 113 -7.31 8.08 -12.82
CA PRO A 113 -7.43 6.72 -12.31
C PRO A 113 -6.55 5.78 -13.11
N ASP A 114 -5.61 5.13 -12.44
CA ASP A 114 -4.61 4.24 -13.00
C ASP A 114 -4.93 2.77 -12.70
N TRP A 115 -6.10 2.31 -13.18
CA TRP A 115 -6.58 0.95 -13.02
C TRP A 115 -7.68 0.59 -14.01
N GLY A 116 -8.00 -0.70 -14.12
CA GLY A 116 -9.04 -1.21 -14.99
C GLY A 116 -9.19 -2.73 -14.93
N ASP A 117 -9.60 -3.31 -16.06
CA ASP A 117 -9.81 -4.75 -16.17
C ASP A 117 -8.49 -5.53 -16.22
N TRP A 118 -8.53 -6.76 -15.69
CA TRP A 118 -7.39 -7.67 -15.69
C TRP A 118 -7.33 -8.48 -16.99
N SER A 119 -8.44 -9.06 -17.43
CA SER A 119 -8.49 -10.07 -18.47
C SER A 119 -8.18 -9.57 -19.89
N THR A 120 -8.39 -8.28 -20.17
CA THR A 120 -8.16 -7.72 -21.51
C THR A 120 -6.91 -6.84 -21.55
N ASN A 121 -6.75 -5.96 -20.57
CA ASN A 121 -5.69 -4.93 -20.60
C ASN A 121 -4.61 -5.10 -19.53
N HIS A 122 -4.79 -5.99 -18.54
CA HIS A 122 -3.91 -6.11 -17.37
C HIS A 122 -3.62 -4.76 -16.69
N TYR A 123 -4.64 -3.90 -16.59
CA TYR A 123 -4.45 -2.51 -16.16
C TYR A 123 -4.81 -2.32 -14.68
N GLY A 124 -4.00 -1.56 -13.95
CA GLY A 124 -4.01 -1.51 -12.49
C GLY A 124 -3.06 -2.53 -11.88
N ILE A 125 -3.01 -2.58 -10.55
CA ILE A 125 -2.09 -3.48 -9.84
C ILE A 125 -2.85 -4.73 -9.38
N PRO A 126 -2.58 -5.91 -9.95
CA PRO A 126 -3.26 -7.12 -9.55
C PRO A 126 -2.75 -7.59 -8.17
N TRP A 127 -3.62 -8.28 -7.44
CA TRP A 127 -3.28 -8.89 -6.16
C TRP A 127 -4.02 -10.23 -6.01
N VAL A 128 -3.53 -11.08 -5.11
CA VAL A 128 -4.20 -12.32 -4.74
C VAL A 128 -4.02 -12.60 -3.25
N SER A 129 -4.96 -13.32 -2.65
CA SER A 129 -4.89 -13.77 -1.26
C SER A 129 -4.90 -15.29 -1.13
N GLY A 130 -4.44 -15.78 0.01
CA GLY A 130 -4.47 -17.20 0.34
C GLY A 130 -3.65 -17.52 1.59
N THR A 131 -3.51 -18.80 1.93
CA THR A 131 -2.75 -19.24 3.12
C THR A 131 -1.28 -19.55 2.82
N GLY A 132 -0.72 -18.84 1.85
CA GLY A 132 0.65 -18.98 1.35
C GLY A 132 0.89 -20.17 0.41
N ALA A 133 2.04 -20.13 -0.26
CA ALA A 133 2.65 -21.26 -0.96
C ALA A 133 3.94 -21.69 -0.25
N PRO A 134 4.53 -22.85 -0.57
CA PRO A 134 5.87 -23.18 -0.11
C PRO A 134 6.84 -22.03 -0.42
N ALA A 135 7.58 -21.57 0.59
CA ALA A 135 8.46 -20.42 0.45
C ALA A 135 9.51 -20.65 -0.65
N ALA A 136 9.56 -19.74 -1.62
CA ALA A 136 10.46 -19.81 -2.77
C ALA A 136 11.56 -18.75 -2.63
N PRO A 137 12.82 -19.09 -2.95
CA PRO A 137 13.93 -18.13 -2.87
C PRO A 137 13.75 -16.99 -3.87
N ILE A 138 14.29 -15.82 -3.53
CA ILE A 138 14.30 -14.64 -4.38
C ILE A 138 15.72 -14.40 -4.92
N THR A 139 15.82 -14.26 -6.23
CA THR A 139 17.00 -13.73 -6.91
C THR A 139 16.81 -12.24 -7.19
N TRP A 140 17.80 -11.44 -6.80
CA TRP A 140 17.71 -9.98 -6.92
C TRP A 140 18.23 -9.48 -8.27
N THR A 141 17.42 -8.71 -9.00
CA THR A 141 17.84 -8.02 -10.24
C THR A 141 18.57 -6.71 -9.95
N ALA A 142 18.25 -6.08 -8.82
CA ALA A 142 18.89 -4.86 -8.35
C ALA A 142 20.00 -5.16 -7.35
N SER A 143 21.13 -4.45 -7.45
CA SER A 143 22.27 -4.62 -6.54
C SER A 143 21.96 -4.25 -5.09
N TRP A 144 21.02 -3.33 -4.87
CA TRP A 144 20.53 -2.89 -3.57
C TRP A 144 19.38 -3.76 -3.03
N GLY A 145 18.80 -4.64 -3.86
CA GLY A 145 17.70 -5.53 -3.49
C GLY A 145 17.95 -6.31 -2.18
N PRO A 146 19.11 -6.99 -2.02
CA PRO A 146 19.41 -7.72 -0.79
C PRO A 146 19.54 -6.85 0.48
N SER A 147 19.83 -5.55 0.34
CA SER A 147 20.07 -4.64 1.48
C SER A 147 18.86 -3.79 1.86
N GLU A 148 17.82 -3.75 1.03
CA GLU A 148 16.60 -2.97 1.26
C GLU A 148 15.30 -3.81 1.15
N SER A 149 15.44 -5.14 1.07
CA SER A 149 14.33 -6.10 1.13
C SER A 149 14.25 -6.76 2.50
N ASP A 150 13.05 -7.15 2.92
CA ASP A 150 12.88 -7.75 4.25
C ASP A 150 13.43 -9.18 4.31
N PRO A 151 14.31 -9.48 5.28
CA PRO A 151 14.83 -10.82 5.40
C PRO A 151 13.74 -11.79 5.85
N LYS A 152 13.50 -12.82 5.07
CA LYS A 152 12.83 -14.06 5.50
C LYS A 152 13.74 -15.25 5.18
N PRO A 153 14.73 -15.53 6.04
CA PRO A 153 15.78 -16.49 5.71
C PRO A 153 15.24 -17.91 5.49
N CYS A 154 15.78 -18.60 4.50
CA CYS A 154 15.56 -20.02 4.27
C CYS A 154 16.88 -20.77 4.11
N ALA A 155 16.81 -22.06 3.76
CA ALA A 155 18.00 -22.89 3.59
C ALA A 155 18.98 -22.23 2.60
N GLY A 156 20.25 -22.10 3.01
CA GLY A 156 21.29 -21.44 2.19
C GLY A 156 21.50 -19.96 2.49
N GLY A 157 20.66 -19.34 3.33
CA GLY A 157 20.78 -17.91 3.70
C GLY A 157 20.08 -16.96 2.74
N ASP A 158 19.41 -17.48 1.71
CA ASP A 158 18.56 -16.72 0.79
C ASP A 158 17.31 -16.21 1.51
N PHE A 159 16.66 -15.19 0.92
CA PHE A 159 15.33 -14.76 1.37
C PHE A 159 14.30 -15.57 0.59
N CYS A 160 13.38 -16.24 1.28
CA CYS A 160 12.31 -17.00 0.66
C CYS A 160 10.93 -16.50 1.09
N TYR A 161 10.10 -16.11 0.12
CA TYR A 161 8.74 -15.62 0.39
C TYR A 161 7.69 -16.67 -0.04
N PRO A 162 6.58 -16.83 0.71
CA PRO A 162 5.52 -17.79 0.43
C PRO A 162 4.52 -17.30 -0.63
N ILE A 163 5.00 -16.64 -1.69
CA ILE A 163 4.16 -16.11 -2.76
C ILE A 163 3.82 -17.24 -3.75
N PRO A 164 2.53 -17.48 -4.07
CA PRO A 164 2.11 -18.48 -5.05
C PRO A 164 2.77 -18.31 -6.41
N PRO A 165 3.32 -19.36 -7.05
CA PRO A 165 3.94 -19.28 -8.38
C PRO A 165 3.07 -18.69 -9.50
N ASP A 166 1.76 -18.74 -9.34
CA ASP A 166 0.73 -18.22 -10.24
C ASP A 166 0.18 -16.86 -9.82
N ALA A 167 0.78 -16.21 -8.81
CA ALA A 167 0.42 -14.85 -8.43
C ALA A 167 0.57 -13.92 -9.66
N PRO A 168 -0.46 -13.09 -9.94
CA PRO A 168 -0.45 -12.23 -11.11
C PRO A 168 0.63 -11.15 -10.99
N ILE A 169 1.20 -10.79 -12.14
CA ILE A 169 2.18 -9.71 -12.26
C ILE A 169 1.50 -8.55 -12.97
N GLU A 170 1.66 -7.33 -12.47
CA GLU A 170 1.20 -6.11 -13.12
C GLU A 170 1.60 -6.05 -14.60
N GLY A 171 0.65 -5.69 -15.47
CA GLY A 171 0.83 -5.68 -16.92
C GLY A 171 0.84 -7.07 -17.58
N GLY A 172 0.72 -8.14 -16.79
CA GLY A 172 0.66 -9.52 -17.26
C GLY A 172 2.02 -10.13 -17.63
N PRO A 173 2.04 -11.42 -18.04
CA PRO A 173 3.28 -12.16 -18.31
C PRO A 173 4.12 -11.58 -19.45
N ASP A 174 3.48 -10.84 -20.37
CA ASP A 174 4.10 -10.25 -21.56
C ASP A 174 4.56 -8.80 -21.37
N ALA A 175 4.34 -8.18 -20.19
CA ALA A 175 4.84 -6.84 -19.91
C ALA A 175 6.37 -6.76 -20.04
N ASP A 176 6.90 -5.61 -20.48
CA ASP A 176 8.34 -5.38 -20.59
C ASP A 176 9.05 -5.73 -19.27
N SER A 177 10.11 -6.52 -19.31
CA SER A 177 10.87 -6.94 -18.12
C SER A 177 11.44 -5.79 -17.29
N ASN A 178 11.53 -4.58 -17.87
CA ASN A 178 11.99 -3.36 -17.22
C ASN A 178 10.84 -2.45 -16.74
N ALA A 179 9.58 -2.84 -16.92
CA ALA A 179 8.44 -2.16 -16.29
C ALA A 179 8.37 -2.50 -14.79
N ASP A 180 7.48 -1.84 -14.06
CA ASP A 180 7.38 -1.96 -12.60
C ASP A 180 7.02 -3.38 -12.16
N ARG A 181 6.06 -4.03 -12.84
CA ARG A 181 5.79 -5.48 -12.71
C ARG A 181 5.62 -5.89 -11.24
N HIS A 182 4.73 -5.21 -10.53
CA HIS A 182 4.44 -5.53 -9.12
C HIS A 182 3.76 -6.90 -8.96
N VAL A 183 4.04 -7.58 -7.84
CA VAL A 183 3.32 -8.77 -7.36
C VAL A 183 2.88 -8.51 -5.93
N LEU A 184 1.59 -8.56 -5.65
CA LEU A 184 1.04 -8.37 -4.32
C LEU A 184 0.33 -9.63 -3.83
N PHE A 185 0.76 -10.16 -2.69
CA PHE A 185 0.19 -11.36 -2.10
C PHE A 185 -0.20 -11.14 -0.62
N LEU A 186 -1.49 -11.27 -0.33
CA LEU A 186 -2.05 -11.20 1.02
C LEU A 186 -2.13 -12.61 1.63
N ASP A 187 -1.23 -12.91 2.56
CA ASP A 187 -1.29 -14.14 3.36
C ASP A 187 -2.32 -14.01 4.48
N THR A 188 -3.41 -14.75 4.34
CA THR A 188 -4.58 -14.73 5.23
C THR A 188 -4.51 -15.77 6.33
N ALA A 189 -3.41 -16.54 6.44
CA ALA A 189 -3.28 -17.59 7.46
C ALA A 189 -3.43 -17.07 8.89
N GLY A 190 -3.04 -15.81 9.14
CA GLY A 190 -3.17 -15.14 10.43
C GLY A 190 -4.42 -14.30 10.61
N ALA A 191 -5.43 -14.42 9.74
CA ALA A 191 -6.66 -13.63 9.86
C ALA A 191 -7.34 -13.82 11.24
N PRO A 192 -7.98 -12.75 11.79
CA PRO A 192 -8.12 -11.43 11.18
C PRO A 192 -6.95 -10.47 11.42
N ASN A 193 -6.12 -10.67 12.45
CA ASN A 193 -5.24 -9.61 12.97
C ASN A 193 -3.73 -9.85 12.77
N ASN A 194 -3.34 -10.98 12.19
CA ASN A 194 -1.94 -11.37 12.02
C ASN A 194 -1.66 -11.74 10.54
N CYS A 195 -2.38 -11.10 9.62
CA CYS A 195 -2.15 -11.28 8.19
C CYS A 195 -0.83 -10.64 7.78
N THR A 196 -0.19 -11.23 6.77
CA THR A 196 1.09 -10.72 6.25
C THR A 196 0.93 -10.38 4.77
N LEU A 197 1.40 -9.21 4.38
CA LEU A 197 1.43 -8.78 2.99
C LEU A 197 2.86 -8.91 2.45
N TYR A 198 2.99 -9.60 1.31
CA TYR A 198 4.24 -9.73 0.58
C TYR A 198 4.12 -8.98 -0.74
N GLU A 199 5.08 -8.10 -1.03
CA GLU A 199 5.08 -7.31 -2.27
C GLU A 199 6.44 -7.38 -2.95
N LEU A 200 6.45 -7.56 -4.28
CA LEU A 200 7.66 -7.53 -5.09
C LEU A 200 7.61 -6.37 -6.09
N TYR A 201 8.77 -5.78 -6.38
CA TYR A 201 8.98 -4.82 -7.47
C TYR A 201 9.92 -5.39 -8.54
N MET A 202 9.70 -5.03 -9.80
CA MET A 202 10.37 -5.57 -10.99
C MET A 202 10.35 -7.10 -11.03
N ALA A 203 9.23 -7.70 -10.66
CA ALA A 203 9.10 -9.15 -10.64
C ALA A 203 9.18 -9.70 -12.07
N GLN A 204 10.05 -10.67 -12.26
CA GLN A 204 10.08 -11.47 -13.48
C GLN A 204 9.12 -12.66 -13.34
N ASN A 205 8.75 -13.25 -14.47
CA ASN A 205 7.90 -14.45 -14.46
C ASN A 205 8.54 -15.54 -13.59
N TYR A 206 7.75 -16.14 -12.70
CA TYR A 206 8.20 -17.23 -11.85
C TYR A 206 8.75 -18.39 -12.71
N ALA A 207 9.95 -18.85 -12.39
CA ALA A 207 10.63 -19.89 -13.16
C ALA A 207 11.52 -20.73 -12.24
N ASP A 208 11.71 -22.01 -12.59
CA ASP A 208 12.67 -22.91 -11.93
C ASP A 208 12.62 -22.90 -10.38
N GLY A 209 11.43 -22.76 -9.80
CA GLY A 209 11.23 -22.83 -8.35
C GLY A 209 11.64 -21.57 -7.57
N HIS A 210 11.86 -20.43 -8.23
CA HIS A 210 12.28 -19.18 -7.58
C HIS A 210 11.57 -17.95 -8.17
N TRP A 211 11.50 -16.91 -7.35
CA TRP A 211 11.15 -15.57 -7.79
C TRP A 211 12.40 -14.80 -8.19
N THR A 212 12.28 -13.91 -9.18
CA THR A 212 13.32 -12.94 -9.51
C THR A 212 12.71 -11.55 -9.45
N ALA A 213 13.28 -10.62 -8.69
CA ALA A 213 12.71 -9.30 -8.43
C ALA A 213 13.77 -8.25 -8.08
N GLY A 214 13.45 -6.96 -8.21
CA GLY A 214 14.31 -5.86 -7.78
C GLY A 214 14.27 -5.60 -6.27
N ASN A 215 13.08 -5.70 -5.66
CA ASN A 215 12.85 -5.54 -4.23
C ASN A 215 11.78 -6.52 -3.74
N GLY A 216 11.83 -6.86 -2.46
CA GLY A 216 10.79 -7.62 -1.77
C GLY A 216 10.48 -7.06 -0.39
N ALA A 217 9.23 -6.68 -0.17
CA ALA A 217 8.73 -6.08 1.06
C ALA A 217 7.75 -7.02 1.78
N ILE A 218 7.84 -7.08 3.12
CA ILE A 218 6.96 -7.84 4.00
C ILE A 218 6.35 -6.87 5.01
N PHE A 219 5.02 -6.86 5.10
CA PHE A 219 4.28 -6.03 6.05
C PHE A 219 3.44 -6.90 6.97
N ASP A 220 3.59 -6.72 8.28
CA ASP A 220 2.67 -7.24 9.28
C ASP A 220 1.47 -6.30 9.38
N LEU A 221 0.32 -6.76 8.89
CA LEU A 221 -0.90 -5.97 8.84
C LEU A 221 -1.60 -5.85 10.20
N GLY A 222 -1.10 -6.53 11.24
CA GLY A 222 -1.54 -6.34 12.62
C GLY A 222 -0.85 -5.18 13.34
N SER A 223 0.12 -4.51 12.70
CA SER A 223 1.08 -3.64 13.37
C SER A 223 1.19 -2.25 12.74
N ASN A 224 1.55 -1.25 13.56
CA ASN A 224 1.98 0.08 13.11
C ASN A 224 3.50 0.18 12.94
N ALA A 225 4.23 -0.94 13.03
CA ALA A 225 5.66 -0.97 12.82
C ALA A 225 6.00 -0.53 11.39
N LEU A 226 6.92 0.43 11.28
CA LEU A 226 7.44 0.89 10.00
C LEU A 226 8.60 0.01 9.54
N ARG A 227 8.86 0.01 8.23
CA ARG A 227 10.13 -0.52 7.69
C ARG A 227 11.33 0.21 8.30
N PRO A 228 12.54 -0.36 8.21
CA PRO A 228 13.76 0.37 8.57
C PRO A 228 13.85 1.70 7.83
N ALA A 229 14.24 2.75 8.55
CA ALA A 229 14.45 4.07 7.97
C ALA A 229 15.50 4.02 6.85
N GLY A 230 15.19 4.62 5.71
CA GLY A 230 16.01 4.63 4.50
C GLY A 230 15.84 3.39 3.61
N TRP A 231 14.92 2.46 3.91
CA TRP A 231 14.63 1.33 3.03
C TRP A 231 13.42 1.61 2.15
N THR A 232 13.58 1.44 0.84
CA THR A 232 12.45 1.38 -0.10
C THR A 232 11.60 0.12 0.12
N SER A 233 10.54 -0.03 -0.68
CA SER A 233 9.70 -1.23 -0.76
C SER A 233 9.39 -1.55 -2.22
N ALA A 234 8.33 -2.33 -2.47
CA ALA A 234 7.77 -2.43 -3.81
C ALA A 234 7.26 -1.07 -4.33
N ASP A 235 6.94 -0.14 -3.42
CA ASP A 235 6.69 1.28 -3.66
C ASP A 235 7.92 2.14 -3.27
N ALA A 236 8.13 3.28 -3.91
CA ALA A 236 9.34 4.08 -3.70
C ALA A 236 9.42 4.76 -2.33
N ALA A 237 8.30 5.05 -1.67
CA ALA A 237 8.26 5.66 -0.34
C ALA A 237 8.59 4.69 0.81
N GLY A 238 8.81 3.40 0.52
CA GLY A 238 8.88 2.36 1.56
C GLY A 238 7.51 1.99 2.15
N LEU A 239 6.44 2.26 1.40
CA LEU A 239 5.06 2.03 1.80
C LEU A 239 4.50 0.76 1.14
N PRO A 240 3.54 0.07 1.78
CA PRO A 240 2.83 -1.02 1.12
C PRO A 240 1.90 -0.47 0.02
N ILE A 241 1.78 -1.20 -1.09
CA ILE A 241 0.93 -0.84 -2.22
C ILE A 241 -0.53 -1.23 -1.97
N LEU A 242 -0.80 -2.49 -1.60
CA LEU A 242 -2.17 -3.03 -1.46
C LEU A 242 -3.08 -2.15 -0.56
N PRO A 243 -2.62 -1.65 0.60
CA PRO A 243 -3.43 -0.80 1.48
C PRO A 243 -3.77 0.57 0.88
N GLY A 244 -3.07 1.00 -0.18
CA GLY A 244 -3.32 2.26 -0.88
C GLY A 244 -4.11 2.13 -2.18
N LEU A 245 -4.47 0.92 -2.62
CA LEU A 245 -5.24 0.69 -3.84
C LEU A 245 -6.71 1.06 -3.65
N VAL A 246 -7.29 1.78 -4.61
CA VAL A 246 -8.75 1.80 -4.77
C VAL A 246 -9.20 0.42 -5.24
N ARG A 247 -10.05 -0.28 -4.49
CA ARG A 247 -10.56 -1.59 -4.87
C ARG A 247 -12.01 -1.57 -5.34
N VAL A 248 -12.32 -2.40 -6.33
CA VAL A 248 -13.65 -2.41 -6.95
C VAL A 248 -14.76 -2.81 -5.96
N GLU A 249 -14.47 -3.76 -5.06
CA GLU A 249 -15.44 -4.19 -4.05
C GLU A 249 -15.83 -3.07 -3.08
N GLU A 250 -14.91 -2.19 -2.71
CA GLU A 250 -15.17 -1.08 -1.80
C GLU A 250 -16.04 -0.01 -2.46
N VAL A 251 -15.75 0.28 -3.72
CA VAL A 251 -16.56 1.20 -4.53
C VAL A 251 -17.98 0.65 -4.74
N LEU A 252 -18.13 -0.66 -4.96
CA LEU A 252 -19.44 -1.32 -5.04
C LEU A 252 -20.15 -1.40 -3.69
N ALA A 253 -19.41 -1.53 -2.58
CA ALA A 253 -19.94 -1.50 -1.22
C ALA A 253 -20.37 -0.09 -0.77
N GLY A 254 -19.87 0.94 -1.45
CA GLY A 254 -20.25 2.34 -1.22
C GLY A 254 -19.35 3.10 -0.24
N GLU A 255 -18.24 2.51 0.21
CA GLU A 255 -17.33 3.12 1.17
C GLU A 255 -15.90 2.57 1.00
N ILE A 256 -14.91 3.46 1.02
CA ILE A 256 -13.49 3.14 1.15
C ILE A 256 -13.03 3.68 2.50
N LYS A 257 -12.47 2.80 3.35
CA LYS A 257 -12.11 3.10 4.75
C LYS A 257 -10.61 3.34 4.98
N HIS A 258 -9.91 3.81 3.95
CA HIS A 258 -8.47 4.03 4.03
C HIS A 258 -8.01 5.14 3.08
N ALA A 259 -6.77 5.58 3.26
CA ALA A 259 -6.09 6.51 2.38
C ALA A 259 -5.72 5.84 1.07
N MET A 260 -5.70 6.61 -0.02
CA MET A 260 -5.23 6.11 -1.31
C MET A 260 -3.80 6.56 -1.58
N ARG A 261 -3.04 5.80 -2.37
CA ARG A 261 -1.73 6.25 -2.83
C ARG A 261 -1.84 7.07 -4.11
N PHE A 262 -0.90 8.01 -4.29
CA PHE A 262 -0.75 8.75 -5.53
C PHE A 262 0.70 9.06 -5.87
N THR A 263 0.93 9.51 -7.09
CA THR A 263 2.26 9.87 -7.58
C THR A 263 2.37 11.34 -8.02
N VAL A 264 3.60 11.85 -7.95
CA VAL A 264 4.01 13.14 -8.52
C VAL A 264 5.26 12.95 -9.35
N ARG A 265 5.51 13.83 -10.31
CA ARG A 265 6.70 13.71 -11.17
C ARG A 265 8.01 13.96 -10.46
N ARG A 266 7.99 14.74 -9.38
CA ARG A 266 9.20 15.13 -8.64
C ARG A 266 8.89 15.23 -7.15
N SER A 267 9.64 14.49 -6.36
CA SER A 267 9.65 14.57 -4.90
C SER A 267 10.97 15.14 -4.37
N ALA A 268 10.95 15.52 -3.09
CA ALA A 268 12.15 15.89 -2.34
C ALA A 268 12.94 14.64 -1.95
N LYS A 269 14.24 14.82 -1.70
CA LYS A 269 15.09 13.82 -1.01
C LYS A 269 14.82 13.81 0.50
N ALA A 270 13.55 13.66 0.85
CA ALA A 270 13.03 13.61 2.20
C ALA A 270 11.70 12.85 2.23
N TYR A 271 11.33 12.34 3.40
CA TYR A 271 10.07 11.62 3.62
C TYR A 271 9.41 12.01 4.94
N ILE A 272 8.09 11.85 5.04
CA ILE A 272 7.29 12.01 6.26
C ILE A 272 6.75 10.61 6.64
N PRO A 273 6.92 10.14 7.89
CA PRO A 273 6.31 8.89 8.33
C PRO A 273 4.80 8.83 8.05
N PRO A 274 4.23 7.69 7.63
CA PRO A 274 4.81 6.35 7.70
C PRO A 274 5.78 5.99 6.56
N ALA A 275 6.02 6.88 5.59
CA ALA A 275 7.07 6.64 4.61
C ALA A 275 8.42 6.49 5.31
N THR A 276 9.29 5.65 4.76
CA THR A 276 10.61 5.37 5.30
C THR A 276 11.71 5.71 4.31
N HIS A 277 11.36 6.07 3.07
CA HIS A 277 12.30 6.28 1.98
C HIS A 277 11.90 7.45 1.10
N ALA A 278 12.90 8.13 0.55
CA ALA A 278 12.76 9.21 -0.41
C ALA A 278 13.35 8.82 -1.76
N ALA A 279 12.65 9.10 -2.86
CA ALA A 279 13.13 8.84 -4.22
C ALA A 279 13.48 10.12 -5.00
N GLY A 280 13.44 11.26 -4.32
CA GLY A 280 13.57 12.57 -4.92
C GLY A 280 14.99 13.13 -4.94
N ARG A 281 15.06 14.44 -5.13
CA ARG A 281 16.30 15.22 -5.16
C ARG A 281 16.27 16.34 -4.14
N ASP A 282 17.42 16.92 -3.86
CA ASP A 282 17.51 18.07 -2.97
C ASP A 282 16.62 19.22 -3.47
N GLY A 283 15.79 19.76 -2.59
CA GLY A 283 14.84 20.82 -2.92
C GLY A 283 13.81 20.97 -1.82
N THR A 284 13.78 22.13 -1.17
CA THR A 284 12.98 22.38 0.03
C THR A 284 11.50 22.63 -0.23
N ASP A 285 11.08 22.79 -1.49
CA ASP A 285 9.69 23.04 -1.89
C ASP A 285 9.05 21.83 -2.58
N LEU A 286 9.85 20.83 -2.97
CA LEU A 286 9.30 19.60 -3.54
C LEU A 286 8.57 18.79 -2.46
N PRO A 287 7.48 18.08 -2.82
CA PRO A 287 6.76 17.26 -1.86
C PRO A 287 7.65 16.09 -1.38
N PRO A 288 7.80 15.87 -0.05
CA PRO A 288 8.48 14.68 0.47
C PRO A 288 7.61 13.43 0.25
N MET A 289 8.24 12.26 0.14
CA MET A 289 7.48 11.00 0.18
C MET A 289 6.69 10.89 1.49
N GLY A 290 5.53 10.24 1.46
CA GLY A 290 4.61 10.18 2.60
C GLY A 290 3.79 11.45 2.84
N LEU A 291 3.99 12.54 2.07
CA LEU A 291 3.17 13.74 2.18
C LEU A 291 1.68 13.40 2.08
N ARG A 292 0.89 13.89 3.03
CA ARG A 292 -0.56 13.73 3.06
C ARG A 292 -1.27 14.92 2.45
N VAL A 293 -2.17 14.65 1.51
CA VAL A 293 -3.13 15.65 0.99
C VAL A 293 -4.56 15.16 1.18
N ARG A 294 -5.53 16.06 1.35
CA ARG A 294 -6.96 15.72 1.38
C ARG A 294 -7.73 16.57 0.39
N LEU A 295 -8.81 16.02 -0.15
CA LEU A 295 -9.76 16.79 -0.95
C LEU A 295 -10.43 17.82 -0.02
N ARG A 296 -10.58 19.07 -0.47
CA ARG A 296 -11.24 20.09 0.35
C ARG A 296 -12.64 19.65 0.78
N ALA A 297 -13.01 19.99 2.01
CA ALA A 297 -14.34 19.73 2.55
C ALA A 297 -15.47 20.42 1.74
N ASP A 298 -15.16 21.52 1.05
CA ASP A 298 -16.11 22.29 0.24
C ASP A 298 -16.20 21.82 -1.22
N TYR A 299 -15.45 20.78 -1.62
CA TYR A 299 -15.56 20.21 -2.96
C TYR A 299 -16.98 19.65 -3.18
N PRO A 300 -17.64 19.92 -4.32
CA PRO A 300 -19.03 19.55 -4.55
C PRO A 300 -19.19 18.07 -4.93
N VAL A 301 -18.91 17.17 -3.99
CA VAL A 301 -18.94 15.70 -4.19
C VAL A 301 -20.28 15.24 -4.75
N GLU A 302 -21.41 15.78 -4.29
CA GLU A 302 -22.75 15.41 -4.74
C GLU A 302 -23.00 15.67 -6.25
N SER A 303 -22.15 16.46 -6.92
CA SER A 303 -22.20 16.68 -8.37
C SER A 303 -21.42 15.64 -9.17
N ALA A 304 -20.63 14.80 -8.52
CA ALA A 304 -19.90 13.72 -9.15
C ALA A 304 -20.80 12.51 -9.42
N THR A 305 -20.31 11.63 -10.30
CA THR A 305 -20.91 10.34 -10.61
C THR A 305 -20.96 9.43 -9.39
N PRO A 306 -21.95 8.51 -9.27
CA PRO A 306 -22.17 7.72 -8.05
C PRO A 306 -20.94 6.97 -7.53
N HIS A 307 -20.16 6.31 -8.40
CA HIS A 307 -18.97 5.57 -7.96
C HIS A 307 -17.80 6.51 -7.64
N ALA A 308 -17.68 7.63 -8.36
CA ALA A 308 -16.70 8.66 -8.00
C ALA A 308 -17.02 9.29 -6.64
N GLN A 309 -18.29 9.46 -6.26
CA GLN A 309 -18.64 10.00 -4.94
C GLN A 309 -18.03 9.18 -3.79
N VAL A 310 -18.03 7.85 -3.91
CA VAL A 310 -17.41 6.96 -2.91
C VAL A 310 -15.93 7.29 -2.74
N ILE A 311 -15.21 7.37 -3.86
CA ILE A 311 -13.78 7.69 -3.90
C ILE A 311 -13.52 9.10 -3.34
N LEU A 312 -14.31 10.09 -3.75
CA LEU A 312 -14.12 11.48 -3.30
C LEU A 312 -14.39 11.68 -1.81
N ARG A 313 -15.39 10.98 -1.24
CA ARG A 313 -15.64 11.00 0.21
C ARG A 313 -14.47 10.40 0.99
N ALA A 314 -13.86 9.33 0.47
CA ALA A 314 -12.64 8.78 1.05
C ALA A 314 -11.44 9.75 0.93
N MET A 315 -11.32 10.49 -0.19
CA MET A 315 -10.30 11.54 -0.33
C MET A 315 -10.51 12.74 0.62
N GLN A 316 -11.74 13.02 1.05
CA GLN A 316 -12.01 14.04 2.09
C GLN A 316 -11.68 13.52 3.49
N THR A 317 -11.98 12.24 3.76
CA THR A 317 -11.86 11.63 5.09
C THR A 317 -10.44 11.16 5.36
N TYR A 318 -9.92 10.27 4.51
CA TYR A 318 -8.60 9.67 4.67
C TYR A 318 -7.54 10.34 3.79
N GLY A 319 -7.93 10.93 2.67
CA GLY A 319 -6.99 11.62 1.77
C GLY A 319 -6.05 10.69 1.01
N LEU A 320 -4.95 11.28 0.53
CA LEU A 320 -3.96 10.63 -0.32
C LEU A 320 -2.56 10.71 0.28
N ILE A 321 -1.79 9.63 0.18
CA ILE A 321 -0.38 9.56 0.56
C ILE A 321 0.49 9.57 -0.70
N LEU A 322 1.46 10.49 -0.76
CA LEU A 322 2.44 10.49 -1.83
C LEU A 322 3.37 9.27 -1.65
N ALA A 323 3.27 8.31 -2.55
CA ALA A 323 3.95 7.03 -2.40
C ALA A 323 5.07 6.81 -3.43
N ASP A 324 4.99 7.43 -4.61
CA ASP A 324 5.99 7.25 -5.67
C ASP A 324 6.20 8.49 -6.55
N ASN A 325 7.31 8.48 -7.26
CA ASN A 325 7.55 9.32 -8.42
C ASN A 325 6.91 8.69 -9.66
N GLY A 326 6.03 9.44 -10.32
CA GLY A 326 5.31 8.97 -11.50
C GLY A 326 4.69 10.12 -12.27
N SER A 327 3.57 9.86 -12.94
CA SER A 327 2.82 10.94 -13.57
C SER A 327 2.00 11.71 -12.54
N ASP A 328 2.08 13.05 -12.57
CA ASP A 328 1.35 13.91 -11.62
C ASP A 328 -0.13 13.51 -11.50
N TRP A 329 -0.59 13.31 -10.26
CA TRP A 329 -1.98 13.02 -9.86
C TRP A 329 -2.55 11.70 -10.37
N PHE A 330 -1.69 10.70 -10.59
CA PHE A 330 -2.14 9.33 -10.80
C PHE A 330 -2.52 8.72 -9.45
N ILE A 331 -3.77 8.31 -9.32
CA ILE A 331 -4.28 7.50 -8.21
C ILE A 331 -4.32 6.07 -8.70
N THR A 332 -3.88 5.11 -7.91
CA THR A 332 -3.80 3.73 -8.35
C THR A 332 -4.95 2.89 -7.76
N GLY A 333 -5.32 1.82 -8.46
CA GLY A 333 -6.35 0.87 -8.04
C GLY A 333 -5.96 -0.55 -8.40
N ASP A 334 -6.78 -1.50 -7.97
CA ASP A 334 -6.59 -2.90 -8.29
C ASP A 334 -6.93 -3.23 -9.76
N SER A 335 -6.40 -4.34 -10.25
CA SER A 335 -6.75 -4.87 -11.58
C SER A 335 -7.82 -5.95 -11.45
N ASP A 336 -9.05 -5.64 -11.88
CA ASP A 336 -10.21 -6.51 -11.72
C ASP A 336 -11.24 -6.27 -12.84
N ASP A 337 -11.74 -7.35 -13.46
CA ASP A 337 -12.71 -7.26 -14.57
C ASP A 337 -14.03 -6.57 -14.20
N ARG A 338 -14.38 -6.53 -12.91
CA ARG A 338 -15.55 -5.81 -12.40
C ARG A 338 -15.45 -4.29 -12.59
N TRP A 339 -14.26 -3.75 -12.87
CA TRP A 339 -14.08 -2.34 -13.21
C TRP A 339 -14.65 -1.97 -14.58
N GLU A 340 -14.64 -2.88 -15.57
CA GLU A 340 -15.04 -2.58 -16.95
C GLU A 340 -16.36 -1.78 -17.05
N PRO A 341 -17.47 -2.19 -16.41
CA PRO A 341 -18.72 -1.42 -16.47
C PRO A 341 -18.74 -0.12 -15.64
N LEU A 342 -17.75 0.11 -14.77
CA LEU A 342 -17.68 1.25 -13.84
C LEU A 342 -16.72 2.35 -14.32
N MET A 343 -15.75 2.03 -15.17
CA MET A 343 -14.66 2.95 -15.49
C MET A 343 -15.12 4.26 -16.15
N ASP A 344 -16.14 4.24 -16.99
CA ASP A 344 -16.69 5.48 -17.59
C ASP A 344 -17.25 6.42 -16.51
N ASP A 345 -17.93 5.86 -15.50
CA ASP A 345 -18.50 6.59 -14.37
C ASP A 345 -17.39 7.18 -13.49
N VAL A 346 -16.39 6.36 -13.14
CA VAL A 346 -15.21 6.74 -12.34
C VAL A 346 -14.41 7.84 -13.05
N ILE A 347 -14.06 7.64 -14.33
CA ILE A 347 -13.30 8.59 -15.13
C ILE A 347 -14.06 9.91 -15.26
N GLY A 348 -15.37 9.84 -15.51
CA GLY A 348 -16.24 11.00 -15.65
C GLY A 348 -16.20 11.93 -14.42
N GLY A 349 -16.15 11.35 -13.22
CA GLY A 349 -16.04 12.09 -11.96
C GLY A 349 -14.62 12.54 -11.62
N LEU A 350 -13.65 11.62 -11.61
CA LEU A 350 -12.29 11.92 -11.14
C LEU A 350 -11.55 12.92 -12.05
N ARG A 351 -11.82 12.93 -13.36
CA ARG A 351 -11.21 13.91 -14.28
C ARG A 351 -11.74 15.34 -14.11
N GLN A 352 -12.75 15.57 -13.28
CA GLN A 352 -13.18 16.93 -12.89
C GLN A 352 -12.39 17.49 -11.71
N VAL A 353 -11.75 16.62 -10.92
CA VAL A 353 -10.98 17.00 -9.75
C VAL A 353 -9.57 17.41 -10.18
N ARG A 354 -9.13 18.59 -9.75
CA ARG A 354 -7.76 19.07 -10.00
C ARG A 354 -6.91 18.94 -8.75
N GLY A 355 -5.59 18.93 -8.93
CA GLY A 355 -4.67 19.02 -7.80
C GLY A 355 -4.92 20.23 -6.91
N SER A 356 -5.38 21.35 -7.48
CA SER A 356 -5.78 22.56 -6.78
C SER A 356 -7.01 22.38 -5.90
N ASP A 357 -7.73 21.27 -6.00
CA ASP A 357 -8.86 20.91 -5.13
C ASP A 357 -8.43 20.21 -3.85
N PHE A 358 -7.13 19.94 -3.70
CA PHE A 358 -6.53 19.35 -2.52
C PHE A 358 -5.85 20.39 -1.63
N GLU A 359 -5.68 20.03 -0.37
CA GLU A 359 -4.90 20.75 0.62
C GLU A 359 -3.87 19.81 1.25
N VAL A 360 -2.69 20.35 1.56
CA VAL A 360 -1.64 19.60 2.25
C VAL A 360 -1.92 19.59 3.75
N VAL A 361 -1.98 18.41 4.33
CA VAL A 361 -2.28 18.19 5.74
C VAL A 361 -0.98 18.06 6.52
N ASP A 362 -0.92 18.66 7.70
CA ASP A 362 0.23 18.53 8.60
C ASP A 362 0.18 17.18 9.32
N THR A 363 1.12 16.31 8.98
CA THR A 363 1.24 14.94 9.51
C THR A 363 2.61 14.69 10.15
N GLY A 364 3.40 15.76 10.33
CA GLY A 364 4.74 15.69 10.91
C GLY A 364 5.82 16.30 10.01
N GLU A 365 7.01 16.38 10.58
CA GLU A 365 8.19 16.95 9.92
C GLU A 365 8.81 15.97 8.92
N ALA A 366 9.35 16.51 7.83
CA ALA A 366 10.08 15.72 6.86
C ALA A 366 11.47 15.34 7.37
N VAL A 367 11.84 14.06 7.22
CA VAL A 367 13.16 13.50 7.49
C VAL A 367 13.98 13.52 6.20
N PRO A 368 15.10 14.25 6.15
CA PRO A 368 16.02 14.22 5.00
C PRO A 368 16.70 12.85 4.86
N GLN A 369 17.00 12.44 3.63
CA GLN A 369 17.74 11.20 3.34
C GLN A 369 18.98 11.46 2.49
#